data_AF-A0A9D5DJZ2-F1
#
_entry.id   AF-A0A9D5DJZ2-F1
#
_cell.length_a   1.000
_cell.length_b   1.000
_cell.length_c   1.000
_cell.angle_alpha   90.00
_cell.angle_beta   90.00
_cell.angle_gamma   90.00
#
_symmetry.space_group_name_H-M   'P 1'
#
loop_
_entity.id
_entity.type
_entity.pdbx_description
1 polymer ?
#
loop_
_entity_poly.entity_id
_entity_poly.type
_entity_poly.pdbx_seq_one_letter_code
_entity_poly.pdbx_strand_id
1 'polypeptide(L)'
;MMSDWFMNMIVLWTFILLGLMFIGGFFMFRKFLKRMPKEDGKSILDWQEYYINKALPLWKDEQRQLLNELVEPVPELFRDVAKEKIAGKISEIALNEQATTLTLDTIIRGYILATPKKDHRFLIKKLKQKDIDLTPYEHLLDRQSKARSKRELQEAVERKQSS
;
A
#
# COMPACT_ATOMS: atom_id res chain seq x y z
N MET A 1 -7.25 -24.15 -55.72
CA MET A 1 -6.80 -22.75 -55.63
C MET A 1 -7.36 -22.17 -54.34
N MET A 2 -6.56 -21.43 -53.56
CA MET A 2 -7.10 -20.70 -52.41
C MET A 2 -8.12 -19.68 -52.91
N SER A 3 -9.25 -19.52 -52.23
CA SER A 3 -10.21 -18.48 -52.59
C SER A 3 -9.66 -17.11 -52.19
N ASP A 4 -9.84 -16.11 -53.04
CA ASP A 4 -9.41 -14.73 -52.78
C ASP A 4 -10.03 -14.18 -51.48
N TRP A 5 -11.24 -14.65 -51.13
CA TRP A 5 -11.89 -14.33 -49.86
C TRP A 5 -11.11 -14.84 -48.64
N PHE A 6 -10.63 -16.08 -48.68
CA PHE A 6 -9.84 -16.65 -47.58
C PHE A 6 -8.49 -15.94 -47.43
N MET A 7 -7.86 -15.55 -48.54
CA MET A 7 -6.61 -14.78 -48.53
C MET A 7 -6.81 -13.40 -47.90
N ASN A 8 -7.86 -12.66 -48.28
CA ASN A 8 -8.20 -11.36 -47.70
C ASN A 8 -8.54 -11.45 -46.20
N MET A 9 -9.22 -12.53 -45.78
CA MET A 9 -9.50 -12.79 -44.37
C MET A 9 -8.19 -12.95 -43.56
N ILE A 10 -7.22 -13.72 -44.07
CA ILE A 10 -5.93 -13.89 -43.40
C ILE A 10 -5.20 -12.56 -43.27
N VAL A 11 -5.12 -11.78 -44.35
CA VAL A 11 -4.46 -10.47 -44.35
C VAL A 11 -5.09 -9.53 -43.30
N LEU A 12 -6.42 -9.46 -43.24
CA LEU A 12 -7.14 -8.69 -42.23
C LEU A 12 -6.76 -9.13 -40.80
N TRP A 13 -6.78 -10.44 -40.53
CA TRP A 13 -6.42 -10.98 -39.21
C TRP A 13 -4.96 -10.75 -38.85
N THR A 14 -4.03 -10.76 -39.81
CA THR A 14 -2.64 -10.40 -39.57
C THR A 14 -2.52 -8.98 -39.02
N PHE A 15 -3.19 -8.00 -39.65
CA PHE A 15 -3.17 -6.62 -39.17
C PHE A 15 -3.83 -6.47 -37.79
N ILE A 16 -4.94 -7.18 -37.55
CA ILE A 16 -5.61 -7.18 -36.24
C ILE A 16 -4.69 -7.73 -35.14
N LEU A 17 -4.09 -8.90 -35.36
CA LEU A 17 -3.18 -9.52 -34.38
C LEU A 17 -1.93 -8.69 -34.14
N LEU A 18 -1.37 -8.11 -35.21
CA LEU A 18 -0.24 -7.19 -35.10
C LEU A 18 -0.61 -5.95 -34.27
N GLY A 19 -1.78 -5.35 -34.53
CA GLY A 19 -2.30 -4.22 -33.76
C GLY A 19 -2.49 -4.57 -32.28
N LEU A 20 -3.12 -5.70 -31.98
CA LEU A 20 -3.31 -6.19 -30.61
C LEU A 20 -1.97 -6.45 -29.90
N MET A 21 -0.99 -7.00 -30.61
CA MET A 21 0.36 -7.21 -30.08
C MET A 21 1.04 -5.89 -29.73
N PHE A 22 0.97 -4.87 -30.60
CA PHE A 22 1.53 -3.55 -30.32
C PHE A 22 0.83 -2.85 -29.15
N ILE A 23 -0.50 -2.92 -29.08
CA ILE A 23 -1.28 -2.33 -27.98
C ILE A 23 -0.92 -3.03 -26.66
N GLY A 24 -0.97 -4.37 -26.63
CA GLY A 24 -0.61 -5.16 -25.46
C GLY A 24 0.84 -4.92 -25.02
N GLY A 25 1.76 -4.88 -26.00
CA GLY A 25 3.17 -4.55 -25.79
C GLY A 25 3.36 -3.16 -25.20
N PHE A 26 2.69 -2.13 -25.72
CA PHE A 26 2.76 -0.76 -25.20
C PHE A 26 2.32 -0.66 -23.73
N PHE A 27 1.21 -1.31 -23.36
CA PHE A 27 0.73 -1.33 -21.99
C PHE A 27 1.69 -2.05 -21.03
N MET A 28 2.19 -3.23 -21.45
CA MET A 28 3.17 -3.99 -20.67
C MET A 28 4.49 -3.24 -20.53
N PHE A 29 4.95 -2.60 -21.61
CA PHE A 29 6.18 -1.81 -21.62
C PHE A 29 6.07 -0.59 -20.70
N ARG A 30 4.95 0.15 -20.72
CA ARG A 30 4.71 1.25 -19.77
C ARG A 30 4.70 0.77 -18.33
N LYS A 31 4.09 -0.39 -18.05
CA LYS A 31 4.08 -0.99 -16.70
C LYS A 31 5.46 -1.48 -16.29
N PHE A 32 6.26 -1.97 -17.23
CA PHE A 32 7.63 -2.41 -17.04
C PHE A 32 8.57 -1.24 -16.71
N LEU A 33 8.50 -0.13 -17.45
CA LEU A 33 9.29 1.07 -17.17
C LEU A 33 9.05 1.60 -15.74
N LYS A 34 7.84 1.47 -15.21
CA LYS A 34 7.53 1.84 -13.82
C LYS A 34 8.15 0.93 -12.76
N ARG A 35 8.63 -0.26 -13.15
CA ARG A 35 9.23 -1.26 -12.27
C ARG A 35 10.74 -1.34 -12.38
N MET A 36 11.35 -0.61 -13.34
CA MET A 36 12.79 -0.54 -13.43
C MET A 36 13.39 0.03 -12.13
N PRO A 37 14.61 -0.42 -11.76
CA PRO A 37 15.34 0.19 -10.65
C PRO A 37 15.47 1.70 -10.88
N LYS A 38 15.49 2.45 -9.79
CA LYS A 38 15.66 3.90 -9.86
C LYS A 38 17.09 4.24 -10.29
N GLU A 39 17.41 5.53 -10.37
CA GLU A 39 18.73 6.03 -10.80
C GLU A 39 19.91 5.43 -9.99
N ASP A 40 19.63 4.92 -8.78
CA ASP A 40 20.58 4.28 -7.87
C ASP A 40 20.77 2.77 -8.08
N GLY A 41 20.08 2.17 -9.07
CA GLY A 41 20.16 0.73 -9.35
C GLY A 41 19.39 -0.14 -8.36
N LYS A 42 18.72 0.44 -7.35
CA LYS A 42 17.96 -0.29 -6.34
C LYS A 42 16.46 -0.23 -6.62
N SER A 43 15.78 -1.35 -6.39
CA SER A 43 14.33 -1.43 -6.38
C SER A 43 13.76 -0.84 -5.09
N ILE A 44 12.44 -0.61 -5.08
CA ILE A 44 11.73 -0.16 -3.87
C ILE A 44 11.85 -1.19 -2.75
N LEU A 45 11.89 -2.48 -3.09
CA LEU A 45 12.05 -3.57 -2.12
C LEU A 45 13.44 -3.57 -1.51
N ASP A 46 14.48 -3.34 -2.31
CA ASP A 46 15.87 -3.27 -1.81
C ASP A 46 16.05 -2.12 -0.83
N TRP A 47 15.39 -0.98 -1.08
CA TRP A 47 15.38 0.14 -0.13
C TRP A 47 14.60 -0.19 1.14
N GLN A 48 13.46 -0.86 1.01
CA GLN A 48 12.67 -1.30 2.16
C GLN A 48 13.51 -2.19 3.08
N GLU A 49 14.17 -3.19 2.51
CA GLU A 49 15.05 -4.11 3.23
C GLU A 49 16.25 -3.37 3.85
N TYR A 50 16.87 -2.45 3.11
CA TYR A 50 17.94 -1.60 3.63
C TYR A 50 17.52 -0.83 4.89
N TYR A 51 16.36 -0.17 4.86
CA TYR A 51 15.87 0.60 6.02
C TYR A 51 15.54 -0.30 7.20
N ILE A 52 14.86 -1.44 6.97
CA ILE A 52 14.56 -2.41 8.03
C ILE A 52 15.85 -2.86 8.69
N ASN A 53 16.82 -3.36 7.91
CA ASN A 53 18.07 -3.89 8.43
C ASN A 53 18.86 -2.85 9.23
N LYS A 54 18.88 -1.60 8.76
CA LYS A 54 19.57 -0.51 9.44
C LYS A 54 18.86 -0.04 10.72
N ALA A 55 17.53 -0.12 10.75
CA ALA A 55 16.73 0.24 11.91
C ALA A 55 16.53 -0.91 12.91
N LEU A 56 16.94 -2.16 12.60
CA LEU A 56 16.80 -3.33 13.48
C LEU A 56 17.16 -3.06 14.95
N PRO A 57 18.25 -2.33 15.28
CA PRO A 57 18.59 -2.02 16.67
C PRO A 57 17.57 -1.14 17.41
N LEU A 58 16.76 -0.36 16.67
CA LEU A 58 15.72 0.51 17.22
C LEU A 58 14.44 -0.28 17.60
N TRP A 59 14.23 -1.46 17.00
CA TRP A 59 13.04 -2.28 17.19
C TRP A 59 13.14 -3.15 18.44
N LYS A 60 12.51 -2.72 19.54
CA LYS A 60 12.30 -3.55 20.74
C LYS A 60 11.02 -4.37 20.63
N ASP A 61 10.83 -5.29 21.57
CA ASP A 61 9.72 -6.25 21.54
C ASP A 61 8.35 -5.58 21.56
N GLU A 62 8.21 -4.49 22.32
CA GLU A 62 6.97 -3.71 22.39
C GLU A 62 6.55 -3.15 21.02
N GLN A 63 7.49 -2.58 20.25
CA GLN A 63 7.18 -2.03 18.93
C GLN A 63 6.90 -3.13 17.91
N ARG A 64 7.60 -4.27 18.02
CA ARG A 64 7.34 -5.45 17.17
C ARG A 64 5.95 -6.01 17.44
N GLN A 65 5.54 -6.06 18.71
CA GLN A 65 4.21 -6.49 19.11
C GLN A 65 3.14 -5.52 18.61
N LEU A 66 3.33 -4.21 18.81
CA LEU A 66 2.42 -3.19 18.30
C LEU A 66 2.25 -3.29 16.78
N LEU A 67 3.34 -3.49 16.03
CA LEU A 67 3.27 -3.69 14.59
C LEU A 67 2.42 -4.92 14.22
N ASN A 68 2.59 -6.05 14.91
CA ASN A 68 1.79 -7.25 14.68
C ASN A 68 0.29 -6.96 14.89
N GLU A 69 -0.04 -6.23 15.95
CA GLU A 69 -1.42 -5.87 16.27
C GLU A 69 -2.01 -4.91 15.21
N LEU A 70 -1.22 -3.96 14.70
CA LEU A 70 -1.66 -3.03 13.65
C LEU A 70 -1.94 -3.72 12.31
N VAL A 71 -1.31 -4.87 12.03
CA VAL A 71 -1.54 -5.65 10.79
C VAL A 71 -2.59 -6.76 10.92
N GLU A 72 -3.15 -6.99 12.12
CA GLU A 72 -4.27 -7.94 12.32
C GLU A 72 -5.46 -7.78 11.34
N PRO A 73 -5.94 -6.58 10.98
CA PRO A 73 -7.06 -6.46 10.05
C PRO A 73 -6.72 -6.90 8.62
N VAL A 74 -5.45 -7.16 8.32
CA VAL A 74 -5.00 -7.66 7.02
C VAL A 74 -5.21 -9.18 6.95
N PRO A 75 -5.79 -9.71 5.85
CA PRO A 75 -5.91 -11.15 5.64
C PRO A 75 -4.55 -11.84 5.74
N GLU A 76 -4.53 -13.05 6.29
CA GLU A 76 -3.30 -13.78 6.61
C GLU A 76 -2.34 -13.92 5.42
N LEU A 77 -2.86 -14.24 4.23
CA LEU A 77 -2.09 -14.36 2.99
C LEU A 77 -1.28 -13.10 2.62
N PHE A 78 -1.70 -11.92 3.10
CA PHE A 78 -1.07 -10.64 2.79
C PHE A 78 -0.40 -9.99 4.00
N ARG A 79 -0.50 -10.61 5.19
CA ARG A 79 -0.10 -9.98 6.45
C ARG A 79 1.41 -9.73 6.48
N ASP A 80 2.22 -10.69 6.04
CA ASP A 80 3.68 -10.55 6.04
C ASP A 80 4.14 -9.44 5.09
N VAL A 81 3.59 -9.40 3.88
CA VAL A 81 3.89 -8.35 2.90
C VAL A 81 3.49 -6.97 3.43
N ALA A 82 2.33 -6.86 4.09
CA ALA A 82 1.89 -5.61 4.70
C ALA A 82 2.81 -5.21 5.86
N LYS A 83 3.17 -6.16 6.72
CA LYS A 83 4.06 -5.97 7.86
C LYS A 83 5.42 -5.47 7.43
N GLU A 84 6.05 -6.09 6.44
CA GLU A 84 7.33 -5.65 5.90
C GLU A 84 7.25 -4.24 5.31
N LYS A 85 6.19 -3.95 4.54
CA LYS A 85 5.99 -2.63 3.95
C LYS A 85 5.83 -1.54 5.00
N ILE A 86 5.06 -1.82 6.06
CA ILE A 86 4.87 -0.88 7.18
C ILE A 86 6.18 -0.74 7.97
N ALA A 87 6.86 -1.84 8.30
CA ALA A 87 8.14 -1.83 9.01
C ALA A 87 9.20 -1.04 8.25
N GLY A 88 9.30 -1.22 6.93
CA GLY A 88 10.22 -0.46 6.09
C GLY A 88 9.92 1.04 6.10
N LYS A 89 8.64 1.44 6.06
CA LYS A 89 8.29 2.86 6.13
C LYS A 89 8.55 3.48 7.50
N ILE A 90 8.26 2.76 8.57
CA ILE A 90 8.59 3.18 9.94
C ILE A 90 10.10 3.35 10.09
N SER A 91 10.86 2.39 9.57
CA SER A 91 12.33 2.38 9.63
C SER A 91 12.94 3.52 8.81
N GLU A 92 12.39 3.80 7.62
CA GLU A 92 12.76 4.95 6.79
C GLU A 92 12.56 6.27 7.55
N ILE A 93 11.41 6.47 8.19
CA ILE A 93 11.11 7.69 8.97
C ILE A 93 12.07 7.80 10.16
N ALA A 94 12.25 6.73 10.93
CA ALA A 94 13.12 6.72 12.10
C ALA A 94 14.57 7.07 11.74
N LEU A 95 15.08 6.52 10.63
CA LEU A 95 16.45 6.79 10.17
C LEU A 95 16.61 8.20 9.61
N ASN A 96 15.60 8.73 8.91
CA ASN A 96 15.60 10.10 8.41
C ASN A 96 15.55 11.12 9.55
N GLU A 97 14.80 10.83 10.63
CA GLU A 97 14.71 11.65 11.84
C GLU A 97 15.90 11.44 12.80
N GLN A 98 16.85 10.55 12.46
CA GLN A 98 17.97 10.16 13.33
C GLN A 98 17.50 9.71 14.73
N ALA A 99 16.35 9.06 14.78
CA ALA A 99 15.72 8.65 16.03
C ALA A 99 16.58 7.61 16.76
N THR A 100 16.83 7.85 18.04
CA THR A 100 17.53 6.90 18.92
C THR A 100 16.62 5.80 19.43
N THR A 101 15.31 6.03 19.45
CA THR A 101 14.29 5.06 19.83
C THR A 101 13.05 5.18 18.96
N LEU A 102 12.36 4.06 18.75
CA LEU A 102 11.15 4.01 17.94
C LEU A 102 9.94 4.40 18.79
N THR A 103 9.45 5.63 18.61
CA THR A 103 8.30 6.14 19.36
C THR A 103 6.98 5.69 18.75
N LEU A 104 5.90 5.74 19.54
CA LEU A 104 4.55 5.46 19.06
C LEU A 104 4.20 6.36 17.85
N ASP A 105 4.55 7.63 17.92
CA ASP A 105 4.33 8.61 16.86
C ASP A 105 4.99 8.22 15.52
N THR A 106 6.26 7.81 15.55
CA THR A 106 6.96 7.29 14.36
C THR A 106 6.26 6.06 13.77
N ILE A 107 5.78 5.15 14.62
CA ILE A 107 5.05 3.93 14.20
C ILE A 107 3.73 4.30 13.52
N ILE A 108 2.95 5.20 14.12
CA ILE A 108 1.65 5.61 13.58
C ILE A 108 1.81 6.37 12.26
N ARG A 109 2.79 7.29 12.17
CA ARG A 109 3.13 7.96 10.90
C ARG A 109 3.48 6.94 9.82
N GLY A 110 4.37 5.99 10.12
CA GLY A 110 4.77 4.95 9.18
C GLY A 110 3.61 4.05 8.75
N TYR A 111 2.73 3.69 9.68
CA TYR A 111 1.53 2.91 9.41
C TYR A 111 0.56 3.63 8.45
N ILE A 112 0.30 4.93 8.67
CA ILE A 112 -0.55 5.75 7.80
C ILE A 112 0.05 5.90 6.41
N LEU A 113 1.35 6.19 6.33
CA LEU A 113 2.06 6.45 5.07
C LEU A 113 2.27 5.18 4.23
N ALA A 114 2.45 4.02 4.86
CA ALA A 114 2.59 2.74 4.15
C ALA A 114 1.25 2.19 3.63
N THR A 115 0.15 2.55 4.30
CA THR A 115 -1.20 2.06 3.96
C THR A 115 -1.77 2.80 2.75
N PRO A 116 -2.23 2.10 1.71
CA PRO A 116 -2.89 2.73 0.57
C PRO A 116 -4.11 3.56 0.99
N LYS A 117 -4.34 4.71 0.35
CA LYS A 117 -5.45 5.63 0.69
C LYS A 117 -6.83 4.95 0.70
N LYS A 118 -7.05 4.00 -0.20
CA LYS A 118 -8.28 3.20 -0.29
C LYS A 118 -8.56 2.36 0.98
N ASP A 119 -7.50 1.98 1.69
CA ASP A 119 -7.55 1.08 2.85
C ASP A 119 -7.49 1.85 4.19
N HIS A 120 -7.39 3.19 4.15
CA HIS A 120 -7.34 4.06 5.34
C HIS A 120 -8.54 3.90 6.26
N ARG A 121 -9.68 3.42 5.77
CA ARG A 121 -10.86 3.13 6.61
C ARG A 121 -10.55 2.06 7.67
N PHE A 122 -9.87 0.97 7.28
CA PHE A 122 -9.54 -0.13 8.19
C PHE A 122 -8.48 0.31 9.21
N LEU A 123 -7.51 1.09 8.74
CA LEU A 123 -6.49 1.72 9.58
C LEU A 123 -7.14 2.61 10.66
N ILE A 124 -8.03 3.53 10.27
CA ILE A 124 -8.68 4.45 11.22
C ILE A 124 -9.48 3.67 12.25
N LYS A 125 -10.19 2.62 11.82
CA LYS A 125 -10.95 1.75 12.73
C LYS A 125 -10.03 1.08 13.75
N LYS A 126 -8.88 0.53 13.31
CA LYS A 126 -7.93 -0.15 14.20
C LYS A 126 -7.26 0.80 15.17
N LEU A 127 -6.90 2.01 14.73
CA LEU A 127 -6.31 3.05 15.60
C LEU A 127 -7.30 3.55 16.66
N LYS A 128 -8.57 3.76 16.28
CA LYS A 128 -9.63 4.12 17.25
C LYS A 128 -9.90 3.03 18.27
N GLN A 129 -9.86 1.75 17.86
CA GLN A 129 -9.99 0.62 18.80
C GLN A 129 -8.86 0.58 19.84
N LYS A 130 -7.71 1.16 19.51
CA LYS A 130 -6.56 1.29 20.40
C LYS A 130 -6.52 2.61 21.18
N ASP A 131 -7.59 3.42 21.07
CA ASP A 131 -7.69 4.73 21.73
C ASP A 131 -6.54 5.70 21.38
N ILE A 132 -6.08 5.63 20.12
CA ILE A 132 -5.02 6.51 19.61
C ILE A 132 -5.67 7.76 19.01
N ASP A 133 -5.28 8.93 19.52
CA ASP A 133 -5.71 10.21 18.96
C ASP A 133 -5.17 10.41 17.54
N LEU A 134 -6.09 10.70 16.62
CA LEU A 134 -5.80 10.91 15.20
C LEU A 134 -5.62 12.39 14.85
N THR A 135 -5.91 13.30 15.78
CA THR A 135 -5.85 14.76 15.57
C THR A 135 -4.49 15.21 15.00
N PRO A 136 -3.33 14.75 15.51
CA PRO A 136 -2.02 15.17 14.98
C PRO A 136 -1.75 14.67 13.55
N TYR A 137 -2.33 13.52 13.19
CA TYR A 137 -2.07 12.82 11.93
C TYR A 137 -3.10 13.14 10.85
N GLU A 138 -4.03 14.06 11.13
CA GLU A 138 -5.11 14.41 10.23
C GLU A 138 -4.62 14.87 8.85
N HIS A 139 -3.45 15.50 8.77
CA HIS A 139 -2.85 15.97 7.53
C HIS A 139 -2.35 14.81 6.64
N LEU A 140 -2.10 13.63 7.22
CA LEU A 140 -1.66 12.42 6.51
C LEU A 140 -2.84 11.57 6.00
N LEU A 141 -4.04 11.79 6.56
CA LEU A 141 -5.24 11.04 6.23
C LEU A 141 -6.00 11.69 5.06
N ASP A 142 -6.44 10.85 4.12
CA ASP A 142 -7.21 11.33 2.97
C ASP A 142 -8.59 11.90 3.37
N ARG A 143 -8.99 13.01 2.77
CA ARG A 143 -10.26 13.69 3.11
C ARG A 143 -11.49 12.79 2.87
N GLN A 144 -11.45 11.91 1.87
CA GLN A 144 -12.56 11.01 1.56
C GLN A 144 -12.68 9.85 2.57
N SER A 145 -11.55 9.32 3.05
CA SER A 145 -11.55 8.26 4.07
C SER A 145 -12.11 8.77 5.40
N LYS A 146 -11.82 10.03 5.76
CA LYS A 146 -12.39 10.71 6.93
C LYS A 146 -13.91 10.83 6.87
N ALA A 147 -14.46 11.39 5.79
CA ALA A 147 -15.90 11.63 5.65
C ALA A 147 -16.70 10.33 5.72
N ARG A 148 -16.17 9.28 5.09
CA ARG A 148 -16.77 7.95 5.01
C ARG A 148 -16.71 7.20 6.34
N SER A 149 -15.59 7.27 7.06
CA SER A 149 -15.48 6.70 8.41
C SER A 149 -16.42 7.39 9.41
N LYS A 150 -16.59 8.71 9.31
CA LYS A 150 -17.51 9.47 10.17
C LYS A 150 -18.97 9.07 9.96
N ARG A 151 -19.40 8.92 8.70
CA ARG A 151 -20.75 8.46 8.33
C ARG A 151 -21.05 7.07 8.87
N GLU A 152 -20.14 6.11 8.70
CA GLU A 152 -20.34 4.74 9.19
C GLU A 152 -20.42 4.64 10.72
N LEU A 153 -19.64 5.46 11.42
CA LEU A 153 -19.75 5.53 12.88
C LEU A 153 -21.13 6.06 13.30
N GLN A 154 -21.61 7.09 12.60
CA GLN A 154 -22.89 7.72 12.86
C GLN A 154 -24.04 6.74 12.58
N GLU A 155 -24.02 6.04 11.44
CA GLU A 155 -24.97 4.98 11.11
C GLU A 155 -24.93 3.81 12.10
N ALA A 156 -23.74 3.42 12.59
CA ALA A 156 -23.61 2.36 13.59
C ALA A 156 -24.15 2.76 14.97
N VAL A 157 -24.01 4.03 15.34
CA VAL A 157 -24.60 4.60 16.57
C VAL A 157 -26.11 4.69 16.44
N GLU A 158 -26.62 5.18 15.30
CA GLU A 158 -28.06 5.27 15.03
C GLU A 158 -28.73 3.89 15.03
N ARG A 159 -28.11 2.88 14.41
CA ARG A 159 -28.60 1.49 14.45
C ARG A 159 -28.67 0.91 15.85
N LYS A 160 -27.71 1.24 16.71
CA LYS A 160 -27.69 0.81 18.12
C LYS A 160 -28.72 1.55 18.98
N GLN A 161 -29.17 2.73 18.56
CA GLN A 161 -30.22 3.49 19.25
C GLN A 161 -31.62 3.13 18.76
N SER A 162 -31.75 2.53 17.57
CA SER A 162 -33.02 2.06 16.99
C SER A 162 -33.34 0.58 17.26
N SER A 163 -32.54 -0.12 18.06
CA SER A 163 -32.74 -1.50 18.52
C SER A 163 -32.81 -1.53 20.03
#